data_AF-U3T788-F1
#
_entry.id   AF-U3T788-F1
#
_cell.length_a   1.000
_cell.length_b   1.000
_cell.length_c   1.000
_cell.angle_alpha   90.00
_cell.angle_beta   90.00
_cell.angle_gamma   90.00
#
_symmetry.space_group_name_H-M   'P 1'
#
loop_
_entity.id
_entity.type
_entity.pdbx_description
1 polymer ?
#
loop_
_entity_poly.entity_id
_entity_poly.type
_entity_poly.pdbx_seq_one_letter_code
_entity_poly.pdbx_strand_id
1 'polypeptide(L)' 'DQCRFKKKRTICRRARGDNPDDRCTGQSADCPRNS' A
#
# COMPACT_ATOMS: atom_id res chain seq x y z
N ASP A 1 18.86 10.19 1.84
CA ASP A 1 17.80 9.82 2.80
C ASP A 1 16.40 9.73 2.20
N GLN A 2 15.96 8.54 1.80
CA GLN A 2 14.53 8.24 1.57
C GLN A 2 14.11 6.90 2.20
N CYS A 3 14.89 6.38 3.16
CA CYS A 3 14.62 5.14 3.88
C CYS A 3 13.53 5.35 4.95
N ARG A 4 12.32 5.65 4.51
CA ARG A 4 11.13 5.85 5.36
C ARG A 4 9.94 5.14 4.77
N PHE A 5 9.03 4.67 5.63
CA PHE A 5 7.77 4.10 5.17
C PHE A 5 6.91 5.16 4.47
N LYS A 6 6.18 4.73 3.43
CA LYS A 6 5.15 5.56 2.80
C LYS A 6 4.03 5.84 3.81
N LYS A 7 3.38 6.99 3.72
CA LYS A 7 2.27 7.35 4.62
C LYS A 7 1.16 6.30 4.57
N LYS A 8 0.48 6.07 5.70
CA LYS A 8 -0.73 5.25 5.78
C LYS A 8 -1.75 5.69 4.72
N ARG A 9 -2.49 4.74 4.13
CA ARG A 9 -3.49 4.94 3.07
C ARG A 9 -2.95 5.34 1.69
N THR A 10 -1.64 5.48 1.52
CA THR A 10 -1.02 5.64 0.19
C THR A 10 -1.28 4.39 -0.63
N ILE A 11 -1.82 4.52 -1.85
CA ILE A 11 -2.04 3.39 -2.75
C ILE A 11 -0.68 2.83 -3.17
N CYS A 12 -0.46 1.53 -2.92
CA CYS A 12 0.76 0.83 -3.29
C CYS A 12 0.55 -0.18 -4.41
N ARG A 13 -0.67 -0.70 -4.58
CA ARG A 13 -1.09 -1.48 -5.75
C ARG A 13 -2.48 -1.03 -6.14
N ARG A 14 -2.66 -0.67 -7.42
CA ARG A 14 -3.99 -0.44 -7.96
C ARG A 14 -4.66 -1.78 -8.22
N ALA A 15 -5.91 -1.88 -7.82
CA ALA A 15 -6.72 -3.05 -8.12
C ALA A 15 -7.03 -3.16 -9.61
N ARG A 16 -7.45 -4.36 -10.02
CA ARG A 16 -8.02 -4.62 -11.34
C ARG A 16 -9.49 -5.01 -11.16
N GLY A 17 -10.37 -4.44 -11.98
CA GLY A 17 -11.82 -4.63 -11.87
C GLY A 17 -12.40 -3.95 -10.63
N ASP A 18 -13.35 -4.61 -9.98
CA ASP A 18 -14.10 -4.09 -8.82
C ASP A 18 -13.40 -4.31 -7.47
N ASN A 19 -12.17 -4.84 -7.47
CA ASN A 19 -11.42 -5.06 -6.24
C ASN A 19 -10.95 -3.72 -5.61
N PRO A 20 -10.78 -3.66 -4.28
CA PRO A 20 -10.22 -2.48 -3.63
C PRO A 20 -8.71 -2.37 -3.83
N ASP A 21 -8.21 -1.13 -3.98
CA ASP A 21 -6.76 -0.87 -4.02
C ASP A 21 -6.05 -1.30 -2.72
N ASP A 22 -4.85 -1.86 -2.85
CA ASP A 22 -3.99 -2.09 -1.69
C ASP A 22 -3.30 -0.78 -1.27
N ARG A 23 -3.25 -0.56 0.05
CA ARG A 23 -2.73 0.67 0.63
C ARG A 23 -1.67 0.40 1.68
N CYS A 24 -0.64 1.24 1.72
CA CYS A 24 0.39 1.20 2.74
C CYS A 24 -0.20 1.38 4.14
N THR A 25 0.34 0.62 5.09
CA THR A 25 0.00 0.72 6.52
C THR A 25 0.72 1.89 7.20
N GLY A 26 1.83 2.36 6.63
CA GLY A 26 2.75 3.31 7.26
C GLY A 26 3.74 2.68 8.24
N GLN A 27 3.70 1.35 8.40
CA GLN A 27 4.50 0.60 9.35
C GLN A 27 5.36 -0.48 8.68
N SER A 28 5.11 -0.77 7.40
CA SER A 28 5.87 -1.73 6.58
C SER A 28 6.27 -1.10 5.25
N ALA A 29 7.37 -1.60 4.68
CA ALA A 29 7.75 -1.30 3.30
C ALA A 29 6.94 -2.14 2.29
N ASP A 30 6.52 -3.33 2.71
CA ASP A 30 5.69 -4.22 1.90
C ASP A 30 4.27 -3.68 1.73
N CYS A 31 3.76 -3.79 0.50
CA CYS A 31 2.37 -3.51 0.17
C CYS A 31 1.51 -4.71 0.60
N PRO A 32 0.58 -4.56 1.55
CA PRO A 32 -0.28 -5.65 1.96
C PRO A 32 -1.05 -6.18 0.74
N ARG A 33 -1.30 -7.49 0.68
CA ARG A 33 -2.25 -8.09 -0.26
C ARG A 33 -3.52 -8.35 0.53
N ASN A 34 -4.53 -7.51 0.36
CA ASN A 34 -5.87 -7.94 0.76
C ASN A 34 -6.32 -8.97 -0.30
N SER A 35 -6.28 -10.25 0.08
CA SER A 35 -6.81 -11.37 -0.69
C SER A 35 -8.33 -11.38 -0.71
#